data_AF-A0AAV2LQT2-F1
#
_entry.id   AF-A0AAV2LQT2-F1
#
_cell.length_a   1.000
_cell.length_b   1.000
_cell.length_c   1.000
_cell.angle_alpha   90.00
_cell.angle_beta   90.00
_cell.angle_gamma   90.00
#
_symmetry.space_group_name_H-M   'P 1'
#
loop_
_entity.id
_entity.type
_entity.pdbx_description
1 polymer ?
#
loop_
_entity_poly.entity_id
_entity_poly.type
_entity_poly.pdbx_seq_one_letter_code
_entity_poly.pdbx_strand_id
1 'polypeptide(L)'
;MQPGLTECNPCPDLKDFGTTTQPKMSSWKLLVLVLFLSTQLIDAVVRKEDLARFVNELLNVYMPTIPAGHQEPPMFSLAISIPQNAFGRHNFSEVIAADPPANVRNAMDRCQVYNGTRVVASTLLKYPDFITRCPNEPITWDYVKQKCPTLQRWGDFEQVDGLRSSDLMLFYTYKSPCSSRCCSSDNTFNIINKLAGSIRRWNNYAVVFSKIFVPGRTSSTGDQLEQDRRTALLNLGNGIGGTANIYRCTRGSSACYSCNAPDGINNDCVRTPRSPSAPPGGH
;
A
#
# COMPACT_ATOMS: atom_id res chain seq x y z
N MET A 1 2.73 7.88 50.93
CA MET A 1 3.06 6.68 50.13
C MET A 1 2.83 7.01 48.66
N GLN A 2 3.91 7.37 47.97
CA GLN A 2 4.07 7.27 46.50
C GLN A 2 4.31 5.79 46.14
N PRO A 3 4.01 5.32 44.91
CA PRO A 3 4.78 5.61 43.69
C PRO A 3 3.87 5.98 42.51
N GLY A 4 4.28 6.63 41.42
CA GLY A 4 5.60 6.85 40.84
C GLY A 4 5.39 6.90 39.32
N LEU A 5 4.94 8.05 38.81
CA LEU A 5 4.83 8.32 37.37
C LEU A 5 6.20 8.81 36.90
N THR A 6 6.90 7.99 36.12
CA THR A 6 8.17 8.36 35.49
C THR A 6 7.93 9.29 34.31
N GLU A 7 8.52 10.48 34.42
CA GLU A 7 8.66 11.52 33.39
C GLU A 7 9.42 11.01 32.16
N CYS A 8 8.93 11.36 30.97
CA CYS A 8 9.71 11.28 29.74
C CYS A 8 10.65 12.48 29.67
N ASN A 9 11.96 12.22 29.77
CA ASN A 9 13.01 13.21 29.55
C ASN A 9 13.04 13.72 28.08
N PRO A 10 13.48 14.97 27.85
CA PRO A 10 13.70 15.50 26.50
C PRO A 10 14.97 14.92 25.85
N CYS A 11 14.90 14.63 24.55
CA CYS A 11 16.05 14.25 23.73
C CYS A 11 17.06 15.41 23.61
N PRO A 12 18.39 15.11 23.56
CA PRO A 12 19.44 16.12 23.54
C PRO A 12 19.66 16.80 22.19
N ASP A 13 20.08 18.07 22.27
CA ASP A 13 20.64 18.93 21.21
C ASP A 13 21.80 18.25 20.47
N LEU A 14 21.72 18.23 19.13
CA LEU A 14 22.84 17.95 18.25
C LEU A 14 23.40 19.28 17.71
N LYS A 15 24.44 19.78 18.41
CA LYS A 15 25.42 20.72 17.87
C LYS A 15 26.58 19.95 17.22
N ASP A 16 27.19 20.62 16.26
CA ASP A 16 28.51 20.39 15.67
C ASP A 16 28.69 19.22 14.71
N PHE A 17 28.62 19.53 13.41
CA PHE A 17 29.48 18.90 12.41
C PHE A 17 30.46 19.93 11.84
N GLY A 18 31.73 19.66 12.09
CA GLY A 18 32.86 20.46 11.69
C GLY A 18 33.01 20.63 10.17
N THR A 19 33.60 21.76 9.83
CA THR A 19 34.04 22.13 8.49
C THR A 19 35.24 21.28 8.07
N THR A 20 35.07 20.46 7.03
CA THR A 20 36.18 19.80 6.34
C THR A 20 36.55 20.59 5.08
N THR A 21 37.83 20.92 4.99
CA THR A 21 38.56 21.62 3.93
C THR A 21 38.42 20.99 2.53
N GLN A 22 38.24 21.84 1.52
CA GLN A 22 38.28 21.51 0.09
C GLN A 22 39.72 21.25 -0.41
N PRO A 23 39.91 20.30 -1.34
CA PRO A 23 41.01 20.35 -2.30
C PRO A 23 40.56 20.96 -3.65
N LYS A 24 41.42 21.82 -4.20
CA LYS A 24 41.31 22.45 -5.52
C LYS A 24 41.34 21.39 -6.63
N MET A 25 40.34 21.40 -7.52
CA MET A 25 40.39 20.68 -8.80
C MET A 25 40.81 21.62 -9.93
N SER A 26 41.89 21.23 -10.62
CA SER A 26 42.32 21.72 -11.92
C SER A 26 42.10 20.60 -12.95
N SER A 27 41.84 21.01 -14.19
CA SER A 27 41.82 20.21 -15.42
C SER A 27 40.46 19.62 -15.82
N TRP A 28 39.67 20.51 -16.41
CA TRP A 28 38.53 20.23 -17.28
C TRP A 28 39.06 19.64 -18.59
N LYS A 29 38.76 18.36 -18.88
CA LYS A 29 38.60 17.73 -20.22
C LYS A 29 38.75 16.20 -20.13
N LEU A 30 37.70 15.52 -19.63
CA LEU A 30 37.37 14.11 -19.91
C LEU A 30 36.16 13.70 -19.03
N LEU A 31 34.96 14.16 -19.36
CA LEU A 31 33.74 13.76 -18.61
C LEU A 31 32.45 13.91 -19.44
N VAL A 32 32.46 13.44 -20.69
CA VAL A 32 31.24 13.41 -21.53
C VAL A 32 30.80 11.99 -21.89
N LEU A 33 31.57 10.95 -21.56
CA LEU A 33 31.21 9.55 -21.87
C LEU A 33 30.69 8.69 -20.70
N VAL A 34 30.67 9.21 -19.47
CA VAL A 34 30.10 8.48 -18.30
C VAL A 34 28.64 8.89 -18.01
N LEU A 35 28.15 9.98 -18.62
CA LEU A 35 26.78 10.47 -18.40
C LEU A 35 25.70 9.79 -19.26
N PHE A 36 26.08 9.00 -20.27
CA PHE A 36 25.13 8.27 -21.13
C PHE A 36 24.98 6.78 -20.81
N LEU A 37 25.72 6.26 -19.82
CA LEU A 37 25.54 4.91 -19.27
C LEU A 37 24.83 4.89 -17.91
N SER A 38 24.52 6.07 -17.33
CA SER A 38 23.81 6.19 -16.05
C SER A 38 22.29 6.30 -16.18
N THR A 39 21.72 6.14 -17.39
CA THR A 39 20.24 6.07 -17.57
C THR A 39 19.66 4.68 -17.36
N GLN A 40 20.48 3.72 -16.89
CA GLN A 40 20.02 2.43 -16.39
C GLN A 40 20.48 2.32 -14.94
N LEU A 41 19.66 1.73 -14.07
CA LEU A 41 19.85 1.53 -12.62
C LEU A 41 19.28 2.63 -11.71
N ILE A 42 18.07 3.13 -11.99
CA ILE A 42 17.10 3.14 -10.88
C ILE A 42 16.26 1.89 -11.08
N ASP A 43 16.90 0.74 -10.90
CA ASP A 43 16.15 -0.50 -10.74
C ASP A 43 15.16 -0.26 -9.61
N ALA A 44 13.90 -0.64 -9.81
CA ALA A 44 12.95 -0.63 -8.72
C ALA A 44 13.61 -1.33 -7.53
N VAL A 45 13.74 -0.61 -6.41
CA VAL A 45 14.51 -1.08 -5.24
C VAL A 45 13.98 -2.42 -4.71
N VAL A 46 12.76 -2.77 -5.10
CA VAL A 46 12.12 -4.04 -4.85
C VAL A 46 12.19 -4.95 -6.08
N ARG A 47 12.86 -6.10 -5.95
CA ARG A 47 12.85 -7.13 -7.00
C ARG A 47 11.43 -7.63 -7.21
N LYS A 48 10.93 -7.54 -8.44
CA LYS A 48 9.55 -7.93 -8.82
C LYS A 48 9.20 -9.37 -8.42
N GLU A 49 10.18 -10.26 -8.45
CA GLU A 49 10.02 -11.68 -8.10
C GLU A 49 9.80 -11.88 -6.60
N ASP A 50 10.43 -11.06 -5.76
CA ASP A 50 10.21 -11.10 -4.33
C ASP A 50 8.78 -10.61 -3.97
N LEU A 51 8.24 -9.64 -4.71
CA LEU A 51 6.89 -9.12 -4.48
C LEU A 51 5.81 -10.19 -4.66
N ALA A 52 5.89 -11.00 -5.71
CA ALA A 52 4.91 -12.06 -5.95
C ALA A 52 4.92 -13.08 -4.81
N ARG A 53 6.12 -13.49 -4.36
CA ARG A 53 6.27 -14.36 -3.19
C ARG A 53 5.65 -13.73 -1.94
N PHE A 54 6.01 -12.49 -1.59
CA PHE A 54 5.51 -11.83 -0.39
C PHE A 54 4.00 -11.63 -0.42
N VAL A 55 3.42 -11.29 -1.56
CA VAL A 55 1.96 -11.14 -1.69
C VAL A 55 1.27 -12.49 -1.54
N ASN A 56 1.83 -13.56 -2.08
CA ASN A 56 1.27 -14.91 -1.89
C ASN A 56 1.32 -15.32 -0.42
N GLU A 57 2.45 -15.11 0.26
CA GLU A 57 2.59 -15.38 1.69
C GLU A 57 1.61 -14.55 2.53
N LEU A 58 1.56 -13.23 2.30
CA LEU A 58 0.60 -12.30 2.91
C LEU A 58 -0.84 -12.79 2.74
N LEU A 59 -1.25 -13.13 1.51
CA LEU A 59 -2.62 -13.57 1.23
C LEU A 59 -2.93 -14.94 1.80
N ASN A 60 -1.92 -15.78 2.04
CA ASN A 60 -2.11 -17.07 2.69
C ASN A 60 -2.30 -16.94 4.20
N VAL A 61 -1.63 -15.97 4.84
CA VAL A 61 -1.63 -15.87 6.31
C VAL A 61 -2.53 -14.75 6.86
N TYR A 62 -2.65 -13.61 6.18
CA TYR A 62 -3.38 -12.45 6.70
C TYR A 62 -4.69 -12.16 5.97
N MET A 63 -5.06 -12.89 4.91
CA MET A 63 -6.35 -12.65 4.27
C MET A 63 -7.50 -12.90 5.27
N PRO A 64 -8.44 -11.95 5.43
CA PRO A 64 -9.61 -12.13 6.30
C PRO A 64 -10.47 -13.32 5.89
N THR A 65 -11.27 -13.80 6.82
CA THR A 65 -12.21 -14.89 6.57
C THR A 65 -13.26 -14.45 5.55
N ILE A 66 -13.58 -15.31 4.57
CA ILE A 66 -14.66 -15.06 3.62
C ILE A 66 -16.00 -15.31 4.36
N PRO A 67 -16.88 -14.32 4.50
CA PRO A 67 -18.15 -14.52 5.18
C PRO A 67 -19.03 -15.55 4.47
N ALA A 68 -19.88 -16.25 5.21
CA ALA A 68 -20.80 -17.21 4.64
C ALA A 68 -21.70 -16.54 3.58
N GLY A 69 -21.85 -17.18 2.42
CA GLY A 69 -22.62 -16.61 1.30
C GLY A 69 -21.86 -15.61 0.42
N HIS A 70 -20.59 -15.33 0.71
CA HIS A 70 -19.74 -14.47 -0.12
C HIS A 70 -18.73 -15.27 -0.95
N GLN A 71 -18.41 -14.77 -2.15
CA GLN A 71 -17.40 -15.36 -3.05
C GLN A 71 -16.01 -14.74 -2.90
N GLU A 72 -15.91 -13.57 -2.27
CA GLU A 72 -14.67 -12.83 -2.06
C GLU A 72 -14.56 -12.41 -0.59
N PRO A 73 -13.35 -12.27 -0.04
CA PRO A 73 -13.16 -11.66 1.27
C PRO A 73 -13.67 -10.20 1.28
N PRO A 74 -13.91 -9.63 2.47
CA PRO A 74 -14.12 -8.19 2.59
C PRO A 74 -12.91 -7.43 2.01
N MET A 75 -13.08 -6.14 1.70
CA MET A 75 -11.93 -5.34 1.31
C MET A 75 -11.02 -5.16 2.52
N PHE A 76 -9.71 -5.21 2.32
CA PHE A 76 -8.75 -5.03 3.40
C PHE A 76 -7.47 -4.40 2.88
N SER A 77 -6.71 -3.80 3.78
CA SER A 77 -5.43 -3.19 3.51
C SER A 77 -4.44 -3.52 4.62
N LEU A 78 -3.16 -3.60 4.25
CA LEU A 78 -2.07 -3.79 5.17
C LEU A 78 -0.93 -2.81 4.84
N ALA A 79 -0.23 -2.36 5.88
CA ALA A 79 1.13 -1.84 5.76
C ALA A 79 2.04 -2.82 6.49
N ILE A 80 3.06 -3.34 5.80
CA ILE A 80 3.94 -4.38 6.32
C ILE A 80 5.39 -3.95 6.17
N SER A 81 6.17 -4.06 7.24
CA SER A 81 7.62 -3.91 7.22
C SER A 81 8.30 -5.26 7.14
N ILE A 82 8.90 -5.56 6.00
CA ILE A 82 9.59 -6.83 5.75
C ILE A 82 11.09 -6.60 5.97
N PRO A 83 11.69 -7.18 7.02
CA PRO A 83 13.11 -6.97 7.32
C PRO A 83 14.02 -7.70 6.34
N GLN A 84 15.24 -7.20 6.21
CA GLN A 84 16.34 -7.89 5.53
C GLN A 84 17.06 -8.83 6.51
N ASN A 85 17.39 -10.02 6.03
CA ASN A 85 18.31 -10.91 6.72
C ASN A 85 19.77 -10.45 6.56
N ALA A 86 20.70 -11.15 7.21
CA ALA A 86 22.14 -10.85 7.15
C ALA A 86 22.75 -10.88 5.72
N PHE A 87 22.05 -11.47 4.74
CA PHE A 87 22.46 -11.53 3.34
C PHE A 87 21.78 -10.46 2.47
N GLY A 88 21.10 -9.47 3.09
CA GLY A 88 20.38 -8.41 2.37
C GLY A 88 19.10 -8.89 1.68
N ARG A 89 18.60 -10.10 1.99
CA ARG A 89 17.36 -10.62 1.41
C ARG A 89 16.20 -10.40 2.37
N HIS A 90 15.11 -9.84 1.85
CA HIS A 90 13.89 -9.64 2.62
C HIS A 90 13.27 -10.99 3.05
N ASN A 91 12.88 -11.10 4.33
CA ASN A 91 12.40 -12.33 4.95
C ASN A 91 11.04 -12.10 5.64
N PHE A 92 9.99 -12.71 5.09
CA PHE A 92 8.63 -12.54 5.62
C PHE A 92 8.38 -13.37 6.90
N SER A 93 9.18 -14.41 7.17
CA SER A 93 8.99 -15.25 8.37
C SER A 93 9.15 -14.45 9.68
N GLU A 94 10.00 -13.43 9.67
CA GLU A 94 10.17 -12.50 10.80
C GLU A 94 8.93 -11.62 11.02
N VAL A 95 8.19 -11.31 9.96
CA VAL A 95 6.90 -10.61 10.06
C VAL A 95 5.88 -11.51 10.76
N ILE A 96 5.79 -12.77 10.36
CA ILE A 96 4.86 -13.76 10.96
C ILE A 96 5.19 -14.02 12.43
N ALA A 97 6.48 -14.06 12.78
CA ALA A 97 6.93 -14.25 14.16
C ALA A 97 6.58 -13.04 15.05
N ALA A 98 6.74 -11.82 14.53
CA ALA A 98 6.45 -10.59 15.26
C ALA A 98 4.93 -10.33 15.38
N ASP A 99 4.17 -10.59 14.32
CA ASP A 99 2.73 -10.37 14.24
C ASP A 99 1.99 -11.65 13.84
N PRO A 100 1.70 -12.56 14.79
CA PRO A 100 1.11 -13.85 14.48
C PRO A 100 -0.19 -13.76 13.65
N PRO A 101 -0.34 -14.57 12.58
CA PRO A 101 -1.49 -14.52 11.66
C PRO A 101 -2.86 -14.63 12.32
N ALA A 102 -2.96 -15.40 13.41
CA ALA A 102 -4.20 -15.51 14.17
C ALA A 102 -4.62 -14.16 14.77
N ASN A 103 -3.67 -13.38 15.29
CA ASN A 103 -3.97 -12.08 15.92
C ASN A 103 -4.42 -11.06 14.89
N VAL A 104 -3.69 -10.97 13.77
CA VAL A 104 -4.01 -10.04 12.66
C VAL A 104 -5.40 -10.36 12.09
N ARG A 105 -5.66 -11.64 11.78
CA ARG A 105 -6.97 -12.06 11.25
C ARG A 105 -8.10 -11.86 12.25
N ASN A 106 -7.90 -12.22 13.53
CA ASN A 106 -8.92 -12.03 14.56
C ASN A 106 -9.30 -10.55 14.71
N ALA A 107 -8.33 -9.62 14.62
CA ALA A 107 -8.61 -8.20 14.66
C ALA A 107 -9.43 -7.76 13.44
N MET A 108 -9.02 -8.14 12.22
CA MET A 108 -9.75 -7.82 11.00
C MET A 108 -11.15 -8.42 10.98
N ASP A 109 -11.30 -9.70 11.32
CA ASP A 109 -12.60 -10.38 11.37
C ASP A 109 -13.55 -9.73 12.42
N ARG A 110 -12.99 -9.08 13.46
CA ARG A 110 -13.72 -8.27 14.44
C ARG A 110 -13.86 -6.79 14.06
N CYS A 111 -13.51 -6.43 12.84
CA CYS A 111 -13.56 -5.05 12.32
C CYS A 111 -12.68 -4.06 13.12
N GLN A 112 -11.63 -4.56 13.76
CA GLN A 112 -10.65 -3.77 14.48
C GLN A 112 -9.46 -3.48 13.57
N VAL A 113 -8.85 -2.32 13.78
CA VAL A 113 -7.52 -2.07 13.23
C VAL A 113 -6.52 -2.87 14.05
N TYR A 114 -5.77 -3.73 13.39
CA TYR A 114 -4.59 -4.36 13.98
C TYR A 114 -3.42 -3.38 13.89
N ASN A 115 -2.77 -3.11 15.01
CA ASN A 115 -1.56 -2.31 15.07
C ASN A 115 -0.49 -3.13 15.83
N GLY A 116 0.41 -3.74 15.08
CA GLY A 116 1.46 -4.60 15.58
C GLY A 116 2.86 -4.04 15.38
N THR A 117 3.86 -4.90 15.49
CA THR A 117 5.29 -4.50 15.42
C THR A 117 5.78 -4.30 14.00
N ARG A 118 5.27 -5.07 13.04
CA ARG A 118 5.62 -5.02 11.62
C ARG A 118 4.41 -4.95 10.70
N VAL A 119 3.21 -5.19 11.23
CA VAL A 119 1.96 -5.19 10.47
C VAL A 119 0.97 -4.20 11.08
N VAL A 120 0.48 -3.29 10.24
CA VAL A 120 -0.78 -2.57 10.47
C VAL A 120 -1.79 -3.12 9.47
N ALA A 121 -2.95 -3.57 9.94
CA ALA A 121 -3.97 -4.15 9.07
C ALA A 121 -5.36 -3.62 9.41
N SER A 122 -6.18 -3.45 8.37
CA SER A 122 -7.57 -3.04 8.53
C SER A 122 -8.44 -3.70 7.48
N THR A 123 -9.71 -3.96 7.83
CA THR A 123 -10.72 -4.38 6.86
C THR A 123 -11.81 -3.32 6.75
N LEU A 124 -12.34 -3.17 5.54
CA LEU A 124 -13.53 -2.40 5.27
C LEU A 124 -14.71 -3.37 5.16
N LEU A 125 -15.75 -3.11 5.95
CA LEU A 125 -17.03 -3.80 5.82
C LEU A 125 -17.58 -3.60 4.40
N LYS A 126 -17.85 -4.70 3.70
CA LYS A 126 -18.52 -4.70 2.39
C LYS A 126 -20.02 -4.93 2.62
N TYR A 127 -20.82 -4.10 1.96
CA TYR A 127 -22.26 -4.25 1.71
C TYR A 127 -22.61 -5.71 1.29
N PRO A 128 -23.64 -6.40 1.84
CA PRO A 128 -24.83 -5.87 2.53
C PRO A 128 -24.86 -6.01 4.08
N ASP A 129 -23.87 -6.61 4.73
CA ASP A 129 -23.86 -6.73 6.21
C ASP A 129 -23.80 -5.38 6.96
N PHE A 130 -23.45 -4.33 6.21
CA PHE A 130 -23.49 -2.95 6.63
C PHE A 130 -24.90 -2.33 6.55
N ILE A 131 -25.75 -2.74 5.58
CA ILE A 131 -27.15 -2.27 5.46
C ILE A 131 -28.00 -2.83 6.59
N THR A 132 -27.83 -4.11 6.92
CA THR A 132 -28.63 -4.76 7.97
C THR A 132 -28.38 -4.13 9.35
N ARG A 133 -27.24 -3.45 9.55
CA ARG A 133 -26.94 -2.67 10.76
C ARG A 133 -27.18 -1.16 10.62
N CYS A 134 -27.27 -0.63 9.40
CA CYS A 134 -27.38 0.81 9.12
C CYS A 134 -28.24 1.06 7.86
N PRO A 135 -29.58 1.08 7.97
CA PRO A 135 -30.43 1.27 6.81
C PRO A 135 -30.47 2.75 6.37
N ASN A 136 -30.31 2.97 5.06
CA ASN A 136 -30.85 4.07 4.26
C ASN A 136 -30.21 5.46 4.22
N GLU A 137 -28.96 5.68 4.67
CA GLU A 137 -28.27 6.97 4.41
C GLU A 137 -26.80 6.80 3.98
N PRO A 138 -26.24 7.74 3.18
CA PRO A 138 -24.81 7.81 2.91
C PRO A 138 -24.05 7.92 4.24
N ILE A 139 -23.33 6.87 4.60
CA ILE A 139 -22.61 6.87 5.87
C ILE A 139 -21.49 7.91 5.83
N THR A 140 -21.63 8.93 6.65
CA THR A 140 -20.62 9.97 6.84
C THR A 140 -19.47 9.42 7.66
N TRP A 141 -18.28 9.99 7.50
CA TRP A 141 -17.11 9.60 8.29
C TRP A 141 -17.33 9.79 9.80
N ASP A 142 -18.17 10.75 10.19
CA ASP A 142 -18.52 10.98 11.58
C ASP A 142 -19.36 9.85 12.16
N TYR A 143 -20.25 9.25 11.38
CA TYR A 143 -20.95 8.03 11.79
C TYR A 143 -19.99 6.86 11.97
N VAL A 144 -19.00 6.70 11.07
CA VAL A 144 -17.96 5.67 11.21
C VAL A 144 -17.14 5.89 12.49
N LYS A 145 -16.72 7.12 12.80
CA LYS A 145 -16.05 7.45 14.06
C LYS A 145 -16.92 7.17 15.28
N GLN A 146 -18.21 7.46 15.21
CA GLN A 146 -19.14 7.23 16.32
C GLN A 146 -19.32 5.72 16.59
N LYS A 147 -19.41 4.90 15.54
CA LYS A 147 -19.61 3.44 15.66
C LYS A 147 -18.32 2.66 15.86
N CYS A 148 -17.20 3.19 15.36
CA CYS A 148 -15.86 2.63 15.50
C CYS A 148 -14.95 3.71 16.12
N PRO A 149 -15.11 4.04 17.42
CA PRO A 149 -14.35 5.11 18.07
C PRO A 149 -12.84 4.81 18.14
N THR A 150 -12.46 3.55 17.97
CA THR A 150 -11.07 3.09 17.89
C THR A 150 -10.49 3.12 16.48
N LEU A 151 -11.24 3.57 15.46
CA LEU A 151 -10.76 3.65 14.09
C LEU A 151 -9.76 4.80 13.95
N GLN A 152 -8.48 4.49 14.15
CA GLN A 152 -7.37 5.42 14.00
C GLN A 152 -7.20 5.83 12.54
N ARG A 153 -6.85 7.10 12.30
CA ARG A 153 -6.55 7.58 10.94
C ARG A 153 -5.21 7.04 10.52
N TRP A 154 -4.99 6.94 9.20
CA TRP A 154 -3.75 6.39 8.71
C TRP A 154 -2.49 7.20 9.11
N GLY A 155 -2.66 8.50 9.33
CA GLY A 155 -1.61 9.37 9.88
C GLY A 155 -1.33 9.19 11.37
N ASP A 156 -2.14 8.41 12.10
CA ASP A 156 -1.90 8.06 13.49
C ASP A 156 -1.00 6.79 13.60
N PHE A 157 -0.73 6.09 12.48
CA PHE A 157 0.19 4.94 12.42
C PHE A 157 1.65 5.34 12.16
N GLU A 158 2.05 6.57 12.48
CA GLU A 158 3.44 7.04 12.33
C GLU A 158 4.45 6.28 13.20
N GLN A 159 3.99 5.40 14.10
CA GLN A 159 4.84 4.56 14.94
C GLN A 159 4.49 3.08 14.74
N VAL A 160 5.06 2.49 13.69
CA VAL A 160 5.40 1.08 13.73
C VAL A 160 6.77 1.05 14.42
N ASP A 161 6.81 0.65 15.69
CA ASP A 161 8.06 0.61 16.45
C ASP A 161 9.01 -0.46 15.87
N GLY A 162 10.28 -0.11 15.71
CA GLY A 162 11.30 -1.05 15.21
C GLY A 162 11.47 -1.11 13.68
N LEU A 163 10.88 -0.17 12.93
CA LEU A 163 11.18 -0.01 11.51
C LEU A 163 12.65 0.37 11.30
N ARG A 164 13.34 -0.41 10.47
CA ARG A 164 14.67 -0.05 9.97
C ARG A 164 14.55 0.61 8.61
N SER A 165 15.41 1.57 8.32
CA SER A 165 15.46 2.24 7.01
C SER A 165 15.76 1.28 5.85
N SER A 166 16.31 0.10 6.15
CA SER A 166 16.58 -0.98 5.20
C SER A 166 15.39 -1.88 4.90
N ASP A 167 14.35 -1.86 5.73
CA ASP A 167 13.20 -2.75 5.56
C ASP A 167 12.41 -2.38 4.29
N LEU A 168 11.79 -3.39 3.67
CA LEU A 168 10.83 -3.18 2.60
C LEU A 168 9.47 -2.85 3.19
N MET A 169 8.97 -1.65 2.91
CA MET A 169 7.60 -1.26 3.22
C MET A 169 6.63 -1.68 2.13
N LEU A 170 5.82 -2.69 2.42
CA LEU A 170 4.78 -3.19 1.52
C LEU A 170 3.41 -2.64 1.95
N PHE A 171 2.85 -1.76 1.13
CA PHE A 171 1.49 -1.25 1.26
C PHE A 171 0.56 -2.06 0.38
N TYR A 172 -0.20 -2.96 0.99
CA TYR A 172 -1.12 -3.85 0.28
C TYR A 172 -2.57 -3.38 0.39
N THR A 173 -3.33 -3.48 -0.70
CA THR A 173 -4.78 -3.31 -0.72
C THR A 173 -5.43 -4.43 -1.53
N TYR A 174 -6.55 -4.97 -1.07
CA TYR A 174 -7.19 -6.06 -1.81
C TYR A 174 -7.70 -5.61 -3.19
N LYS A 175 -8.22 -4.39 -3.29
CA LYS A 175 -8.71 -3.77 -4.54
C LYS A 175 -7.95 -2.51 -4.87
N SER A 176 -7.80 -2.23 -6.16
CA SER A 176 -7.14 -1.04 -6.71
C SER A 176 -7.76 0.26 -6.16
N PRO A 177 -7.00 1.36 -6.11
CA PRO A 177 -7.53 2.65 -5.69
C PRO A 177 -8.68 3.13 -6.58
N CYS A 178 -9.54 3.97 -6.01
CA CYS A 178 -10.62 4.64 -6.71
C CYS A 178 -10.25 6.09 -7.09
N SER A 179 -10.72 6.60 -8.23
CA SER A 179 -10.35 7.92 -8.73
C SER A 179 -10.92 9.06 -7.90
N SER A 180 -12.25 9.16 -7.82
CA SER A 180 -12.96 10.36 -7.34
C SER A 180 -12.88 10.61 -5.84
N ARG A 181 -12.82 9.56 -5.02
CA ARG A 181 -12.76 9.70 -3.54
C ARG A 181 -11.39 9.38 -2.97
N CYS A 182 -10.78 8.28 -3.41
CA CYS A 182 -9.56 7.76 -2.79
C CYS A 182 -8.33 8.54 -3.25
N CYS A 183 -8.24 8.84 -4.55
CA CYS A 183 -7.05 9.39 -5.19
C CYS A 183 -7.30 10.69 -5.95
N SER A 184 -8.35 11.44 -5.61
CA SER A 184 -8.57 12.78 -6.16
C SER A 184 -7.83 13.80 -5.31
N SER A 185 -7.02 14.66 -5.93
CA SER A 185 -6.34 15.77 -5.26
C SER A 185 -7.31 16.71 -4.55
N ASP A 186 -8.52 16.84 -5.08
CA ASP A 186 -9.51 17.81 -4.66
C ASP A 186 -10.37 17.29 -3.50
N ASN A 187 -10.24 16.01 -3.17
CA ASN A 187 -10.97 15.40 -2.07
C ASN A 187 -10.15 15.49 -0.78
N THR A 188 -10.65 16.18 0.25
CA THR A 188 -9.97 16.31 1.55
C THR A 188 -9.76 14.99 2.29
N PHE A 189 -10.49 13.94 1.91
CA PHE A 189 -10.39 12.58 2.45
C PHE A 189 -9.57 11.64 1.57
N ASN A 190 -8.87 12.16 0.55
CA ASN A 190 -8.03 11.33 -0.28
C ASN A 190 -6.87 10.72 0.53
N ILE A 191 -6.44 9.53 0.13
CA ILE A 191 -5.34 8.82 0.79
C ILE A 191 -3.97 9.40 0.41
N ILE A 192 -3.89 10.09 -0.74
CA ILE A 192 -2.66 10.66 -1.27
C ILE A 192 -2.05 11.66 -0.28
N ASN A 193 -2.85 12.56 0.29
CA ASN A 193 -2.39 13.57 1.24
C ASN A 193 -1.88 12.94 2.54
N LYS A 194 -2.36 11.75 2.89
CA LYS A 194 -1.88 10.97 4.05
C LYS A 194 -0.63 10.16 3.72
N LEU A 195 -0.52 9.69 2.48
CA LEU A 195 0.62 8.93 1.97
C LEU A 195 1.83 9.78 1.65
N ALA A 196 1.65 10.90 0.95
CA ALA A 196 2.72 11.63 0.27
C ALA A 196 3.83 12.10 1.23
N GLY A 197 3.48 12.48 2.47
CA GLY A 197 4.45 12.93 3.47
C GLY A 197 5.21 11.79 4.15
N SER A 198 4.57 10.65 4.39
CA SER A 198 5.14 9.54 5.14
C SER A 198 5.86 8.55 4.23
N ILE A 199 5.24 8.20 3.08
CA ILE A 199 5.73 7.12 2.21
C ILE A 199 7.09 7.40 1.59
N ARG A 200 7.35 8.68 1.29
CA ARG A 200 8.59 9.14 0.66
C ARG A 200 9.81 9.06 1.58
N ARG A 201 9.62 8.83 2.88
CA ARG A 201 10.72 8.62 3.82
C ARG A 201 11.37 7.24 3.67
N TRP A 202 10.66 6.29 3.08
CA TRP A 202 11.20 4.96 2.81
C TRP A 202 11.80 4.91 1.41
N ASN A 203 13.06 4.49 1.32
CA ASN A 203 13.71 4.27 0.02
C ASN A 203 13.26 2.95 -0.62
N ASN A 204 12.76 2.01 0.20
CA ASN A 204 12.40 0.65 -0.20
C ASN A 204 10.91 0.45 0.08
N TYR A 205 10.03 0.78 -0.87
CA TYR A 205 8.61 0.54 -0.70
C TYR A 205 7.92 0.06 -1.98
N ALA A 206 6.80 -0.61 -1.81
CA ALA A 206 5.91 -1.00 -2.89
C ALA A 206 4.45 -0.80 -2.46
N VAL A 207 3.64 -0.25 -3.36
CA VAL A 207 2.18 -0.23 -3.24
C VAL A 207 1.60 -1.31 -4.14
N VAL A 208 0.86 -2.24 -3.55
CA VAL A 208 0.39 -3.43 -4.23
C VAL A 208 -1.12 -3.56 -4.10
N PHE A 209 -1.77 -3.96 -5.18
CA PHE A 209 -3.16 -4.42 -5.15
C PHE A 209 -3.39 -5.71 -5.93
N SER A 210 -4.42 -6.48 -5.58
CA SER A 210 -4.70 -7.75 -6.26
C SER A 210 -5.84 -7.69 -7.26
N LYS A 211 -6.94 -7.04 -6.89
CA LYS A 211 -8.14 -6.95 -7.71
C LYS A 211 -8.32 -5.54 -8.23
N ILE A 212 -8.99 -5.40 -9.36
CA ILE A 212 -9.45 -4.10 -9.82
C ILE A 212 -10.74 -3.75 -9.08
N PHE A 213 -10.79 -2.54 -8.55
CA PHE A 213 -12.02 -1.99 -8.01
C PHE A 213 -13.00 -1.69 -9.16
N VAL A 214 -14.19 -2.27 -9.04
CA VAL A 214 -15.32 -1.99 -9.93
C VAL A 214 -16.44 -1.42 -9.06
N PRO A 215 -16.84 -0.16 -9.24
CA PRO A 215 -17.96 0.41 -8.50
C PRO A 215 -19.23 -0.36 -8.85
N GLY A 216 -20.02 -0.74 -7.83
CA GLY A 216 -21.16 -1.65 -8.01
C GLY A 216 -22.33 -1.04 -8.78
N ARG A 217 -22.59 0.26 -8.65
CA ARG A 217 -23.58 1.00 -9.44
C ARG A 217 -22.87 2.16 -10.11
N THR A 218 -22.77 2.11 -11.42
CA THR A 218 -22.25 3.22 -12.22
C THR A 218 -22.96 3.26 -13.56
N SER A 219 -23.24 4.47 -14.04
CA SER A 219 -23.65 4.71 -15.43
C SER A 219 -22.45 4.83 -16.38
N SER A 220 -21.22 4.71 -15.85
CA SER A 220 -20.00 4.82 -16.64
C SER A 220 -19.83 3.66 -17.61
N THR A 221 -19.35 3.98 -18.82
CA THR A 221 -18.93 2.98 -19.79
C THR A 221 -17.67 2.24 -19.33
N GLY A 222 -17.37 1.10 -19.95
CA GLY A 222 -16.12 0.37 -19.68
C GLY A 222 -14.87 1.21 -19.88
N ASP A 223 -14.87 2.06 -20.93
CA ASP A 223 -13.75 2.94 -21.24
C ASP A 223 -13.60 4.07 -20.21
N GLN A 224 -14.72 4.65 -19.75
CA GLN A 224 -14.71 5.64 -18.67
C GLN A 224 -14.15 5.03 -17.38
N LEU A 225 -14.56 3.81 -17.03
CA LEU A 225 -14.02 3.11 -15.86
C LEU A 225 -12.53 2.79 -16.00
N GLU A 226 -12.06 2.43 -17.19
CA GLU A 226 -10.64 2.23 -17.44
C GLU A 226 -9.85 3.53 -17.26
N GLN A 227 -10.35 4.63 -17.83
CA GLN A 227 -9.74 5.95 -17.70
C GLN A 227 -9.73 6.47 -16.26
N ASP A 228 -10.80 6.22 -15.50
CA ASP A 228 -10.85 6.52 -14.07
C ASP A 228 -9.76 5.78 -13.31
N ARG A 229 -9.58 4.48 -13.57
CA ARG A 229 -8.53 3.68 -12.91
C ARG A 229 -7.13 4.19 -13.27
N ARG A 230 -6.90 4.58 -14.53
CA ARG A 230 -5.63 5.21 -14.94
C ARG A 230 -5.37 6.49 -14.15
N THR A 231 -6.37 7.35 -14.09
CA THR A 231 -6.30 8.62 -13.34
C THR A 231 -6.01 8.37 -11.86
N ALA A 232 -6.68 7.40 -11.24
CA ALA A 232 -6.45 7.03 -9.85
C ALA A 232 -4.99 6.59 -9.59
N LEU A 233 -4.45 5.74 -10.47
CA LEU A 233 -3.08 5.23 -10.34
C LEU A 233 -2.02 6.30 -10.64
N LEU A 234 -2.29 7.22 -11.59
CA LEU A 234 -1.43 8.37 -11.86
C LEU A 234 -1.39 9.32 -10.66
N ASN A 235 -2.55 9.67 -10.10
CA ASN A 235 -2.62 10.54 -8.93
C ASN A 235 -1.94 9.91 -7.71
N LEU A 236 -2.14 8.60 -7.50
CA LEU A 236 -1.43 7.85 -6.47
C LEU A 236 0.08 7.91 -6.71
N GLY A 237 0.54 7.63 -7.93
CA GLY A 237 1.95 7.72 -8.33
C GLY A 237 2.53 9.11 -8.02
N ASN A 238 1.87 10.17 -8.46
CA ASN A 238 2.26 11.56 -8.19
C ASN A 238 2.37 11.84 -6.68
N GLY A 239 1.45 11.27 -5.89
CA GLY A 239 1.47 11.34 -4.43
C GLY A 239 2.70 10.69 -3.81
N ILE A 240 3.02 9.47 -4.24
CA ILE A 240 4.02 8.63 -3.55
C ILE A 240 5.44 8.78 -4.12
N GLY A 241 5.63 9.48 -5.24
CA GLY A 241 6.94 9.72 -5.86
C GLY A 241 7.19 8.93 -7.15
N GLY A 242 6.14 8.43 -7.78
CA GLY A 242 6.17 7.77 -9.08
C GLY A 242 5.28 6.53 -9.15
N THR A 243 4.94 6.10 -10.36
CA THR A 243 4.20 4.86 -10.62
C THR A 243 5.09 3.62 -10.59
N ALA A 244 6.42 3.78 -10.55
CA ALA A 244 7.40 2.70 -10.57
C ALA A 244 7.27 1.72 -9.39
N ASN A 245 6.74 2.20 -8.26
CA ASN A 245 6.53 1.41 -7.05
C ASN A 245 5.11 0.86 -6.91
N ILE A 246 4.28 0.96 -7.95
CA ILE A 246 2.90 0.48 -7.93
C ILE A 246 2.79 -0.82 -8.73
N TYR A 247 2.25 -1.86 -8.11
CA TYR A 247 2.14 -3.18 -8.72
C TYR A 247 0.76 -3.79 -8.56
N ARG A 248 0.37 -4.60 -9.54
CA ARG A 248 -0.76 -5.52 -9.44
C ARG A 248 -0.25 -6.95 -9.29
N CYS A 249 -0.62 -7.61 -8.20
CA CYS A 249 -0.20 -8.97 -7.88
C CYS A 249 -1.42 -9.85 -7.61
N THR A 250 -1.61 -10.91 -8.40
CA THR A 250 -2.74 -11.83 -8.20
C THR A 250 -2.31 -13.03 -7.37
N ARG A 251 -3.17 -13.49 -6.45
CA ARG A 251 -2.93 -14.70 -5.67
C ARG A 251 -2.62 -15.90 -6.57
N GLY A 252 -1.58 -16.64 -6.24
CA GLY A 252 -1.11 -17.80 -7.00
C GLY A 252 -0.31 -17.46 -8.26
N SER A 253 -0.16 -16.18 -8.60
CA SER A 253 0.74 -15.79 -9.69
C SER A 253 2.20 -15.86 -9.25
N SER A 254 3.08 -16.24 -10.18
CA SER A 254 4.53 -16.20 -10.01
C SER A 254 5.13 -14.81 -10.18
N ALA A 255 4.36 -13.83 -10.69
CA ALA A 255 4.84 -12.50 -10.98
C ALA A 255 3.82 -11.41 -10.65
N CYS A 256 4.35 -10.21 -10.42
CA CYS A 256 3.58 -8.98 -10.27
C CYS A 256 3.74 -8.11 -11.51
N TYR A 257 2.66 -7.48 -11.95
CA TYR A 257 2.66 -6.52 -13.04
C TYR A 257 3.01 -5.13 -12.50
N SER A 258 4.06 -4.51 -13.03
CA SER A 258 4.32 -3.10 -12.79
C SER A 258 3.23 -2.26 -13.44
N CYS A 259 2.68 -1.30 -12.71
CA CYS A 259 1.74 -0.34 -13.26
C CYS A 259 2.41 0.80 -14.03
N ASN A 260 3.74 0.92 -13.93
CA ASN A 260 4.51 1.86 -14.74
C ASN A 260 4.75 1.32 -16.16
N ALA A 261 4.41 2.12 -17.16
CA ALA A 261 4.69 1.88 -18.59
C ALA A 261 5.20 3.18 -19.24
N PRO A 262 5.93 3.11 -20.37
CA PRO A 262 6.41 4.30 -21.08
C PRO A 262 5.29 5.31 -21.40
N ASP A 263 4.12 4.79 -21.79
CA ASP A 263 2.97 5.60 -22.19
C ASP A 263 1.96 5.82 -21.04
N GLY A 264 2.42 5.72 -19.79
CA GLY A 264 1.63 5.96 -18.59
C GLY A 264 1.35 4.70 -17.77
N ILE A 265 0.08 4.32 -17.63
CA ILE A 265 -0.31 3.18 -16.79
C ILE A 265 -0.42 1.90 -17.60
N ASN A 266 0.22 0.83 -17.14
CA ASN A 266 0.12 -0.49 -17.76
C ASN A 266 -1.34 -0.99 -17.77
N ASN A 267 -1.79 -1.50 -18.91
CA ASN A 267 -3.12 -2.08 -19.14
C ASN A 267 -3.45 -3.19 -18.13
N ASP A 268 -2.46 -3.98 -17.71
CA ASP A 268 -2.65 -5.03 -16.71
C ASP A 268 -3.09 -4.48 -15.35
N CYS A 269 -2.88 -3.20 -15.08
CA CYS A 269 -3.32 -2.57 -13.83
C CYS A 269 -4.74 -2.00 -13.88
N VAL A 270 -5.34 -1.86 -15.06
CA VAL A 270 -6.64 -1.17 -15.23
C VAL A 270 -7.71 -2.02 -15.91
N ARG A 271 -7.32 -3.06 -16.66
CA ARG A 271 -8.24 -3.96 -17.34
C ARG A 271 -8.68 -5.11 -16.45
N THR A 272 -10.00 -5.21 -16.27
CA THR A 272 -10.61 -6.45 -15.78
C THR A 272 -10.48 -7.50 -16.87
N PRO A 273 -10.07 -8.75 -16.57
CA PRO A 273 -10.13 -9.82 -17.54
C PRO A 273 -11.54 -9.86 -18.12
N ARG A 274 -11.67 -9.80 -19.45
CA ARG A 274 -12.98 -10.01 -20.08
C ARG A 274 -13.43 -11.40 -19.67
N SER A 275 -14.61 -11.51 -19.08
CA SER A 275 -15.24 -12.82 -18.90
C SER A 275 -15.28 -13.47 -20.28
N PRO A 276 -14.85 -14.73 -20.46
CA PRO A 276 -15.00 -15.40 -21.74
C PRO A 276 -16.47 -15.30 -22.11
N SER A 277 -16.76 -14.57 -23.19
CA SER A 277 -18.10 -14.45 -23.73
C SER A 277 -18.63 -15.86 -23.93
N ALA A 278 -19.80 -16.14 -23.33
CA ALA A 278 -20.50 -17.39 -23.59
C ALA A 278 -20.52 -17.62 -25.11
N PRO A 279 -20.25 -18.84 -25.59
CA PRO A 279 -20.28 -19.12 -27.01
C PRO A 279 -21.64 -18.69 -27.57
N PRO A 280 -21.69 -18.10 -28.78
CA PRO A 280 -22.94 -17.69 -29.38
C PRO A 280 -23.84 -18.93 -29.47
N GLY A 281 -25.00 -18.87 -28.81
CA GLY A 281 -26.00 -19.92 -28.90
C GLY A 281 -26.38 -20.08 -30.37
N GLY A 282 -26.06 -21.26 -30.92
CA GLY A 282 -26.55 -21.65 -32.23
C GLY A 282 -28.07 -21.78 -32.18
N HIS A 283 -28.74 -21.04 -33.06
CA HIS A 283 -30.12 -21.29 -33.44
C HIS A 283 -30.21 -22.50 -34.35
#